data_AF-A0A496RQM1-F1
#
_entry.id   AF-A0A496RQM1-F1
#
_cell.length_a   1.000
_cell.length_b   1.000
_cell.length_c   1.000
_cell.angle_alpha   90.00
_cell.angle_beta   90.00
_cell.angle_gamma   90.00
#
_symmetry.space_group_name_H-M   'P 1'
#
loop_
_entity.id
_entity.type
_entity.pdbx_description
1 polymer ?
#
loop_
_entity_poly.entity_id
_entity_poly.type
_entity_poly.pdbx_seq_one_letter_code
_entity_poly.pdbx_strand_id
1 'polypeptide(L)' 'MAKVHISKGEPLEKALRIFKKKLAKEGVLKTVRAKEHYEKPSERKKRKAKRAKIL' A
#
# COMPACT_ATOMS: atom_id res chain seq x y z
N MET A 1 3.12 -7.65 4.36
CA MET A 1 3.41 -6.69 5.44
C MET A 1 4.87 -6.37 5.36
N ALA A 2 5.20 -5.15 4.97
CA ALA A 2 6.56 -4.68 4.85
C ALA A 2 7.38 -4.98 6.14
N LYS A 3 8.44 -5.78 5.99
CA LYS A 3 9.51 -5.93 7.00
C LYS A 3 10.81 -5.40 6.40
N VAL A 4 11.60 -4.70 7.21
CA VAL A 4 12.95 -4.22 6.88
C VAL A 4 13.86 -4.70 7.99
N HIS A 5 14.87 -5.49 7.63
CA HIS A 5 15.91 -5.92 8.56
C HIS A 5 17.04 -4.88 8.50
N ILE A 6 17.50 -4.45 9.66
CA ILE A 6 18.54 -3.43 9.81
C ILE A 6 19.74 -4.10 10.46
N SER A 7 20.95 -3.90 9.91
CA SER A 7 22.18 -4.39 10.53
C SER A 7 22.75 -3.37 11.52
N LYS A 8 23.51 -3.84 12.53
CA LYS A 8 24.15 -2.96 13.53
C LYS A 8 25.13 -2.01 12.82
N GLY A 9 24.80 -0.71 12.79
CA GLY A 9 25.59 0.34 12.14
C GLY A 9 24.88 1.08 11.01
N GLU A 10 23.70 0.64 10.57
CA GLU A 10 22.93 1.42 9.59
C GLU A 10 22.17 2.58 10.26
N PRO A 11 22.15 3.78 9.63
CA PRO A 11 21.36 4.90 10.11
C PRO A 11 19.86 4.61 9.98
N LEU A 12 19.10 4.88 11.05
CA LEU A 12 17.66 4.66 11.15
C LEU A 12 16.87 5.31 9.99
N GLU A 13 17.29 6.48 9.53
CA GLU A 13 16.66 7.19 8.41
C GLU A 13 16.67 6.41 7.10
N LYS A 14 17.74 5.66 6.83
CA LYS A 14 17.83 4.82 5.64
C LYS A 14 16.80 3.69 5.69
N ALA A 15 16.65 3.06 6.85
CA ALA A 15 15.64 2.02 7.07
C ALA A 15 14.21 2.57 6.93
N LEU A 16 13.93 3.74 7.51
CA LEU A 16 12.64 4.42 7.39
C LEU A 16 12.31 4.79 5.93
N ARG A 17 13.30 5.23 5.16
CA ARG A 17 13.12 5.54 3.73
C ARG A 17 12.75 4.29 2.92
N ILE A 18 13.45 3.18 3.16
CA ILE A 18 13.16 1.89 2.49
C ILE A 18 11.78 1.38 2.90
N PHE A 19 11.43 1.49 4.18
CA PHE A 19 10.13 1.08 4.69
C PHE A 19 8.99 1.90 4.07
N LYS A 20 9.12 3.23 4.00
CA LYS A 20 8.16 4.12 3.33
C LYS A 20 7.98 3.73 1.85
N LYS A 21 9.07 3.44 1.12
CA LYS A 21 8.99 2.95 -0.26
C LYS A 21 8.26 1.59 -0.36
N LYS A 22 8.56 0.64 0.52
CA LYS A 22 7.87 -0.66 0.55
C LYS A 22 6.37 -0.50 0.82
N LEU A 23 5.99 0.33 1.79
CA LEU A 23 4.58 0.63 2.10
C LEU A 23 3.84 1.28 0.91
N ALA A 24 4.50 2.20 0.20
CA ALA A 24 3.95 2.82 -0.99
C ALA A 24 3.74 1.79 -2.12
N LYS A 25 4.68 0.86 -2.31
CA LYS A 25 4.60 -0.21 -3.32
C LYS A 25 3.53 -1.25 -2.98
N GLU A 26 3.42 -1.67 -1.72
CA GLU A 26 2.34 -2.57 -1.26
C GLU A 26 0.96 -1.89 -1.36
N GLY A 27 0.90 -0.56 -1.44
CA GLY A 27 -0.37 0.17 -1.59
C GLY A 27 -1.28 0.08 -0.36
N VAL A 28 -0.73 -0.27 0.81
CA VAL A 28 -1.48 -0.55 2.05
C VAL A 28 -2.43 0.60 2.38
N LEU A 29 -1.95 1.84 2.34
CA LEU A 29 -2.76 3.04 2.61
C LEU A 29 -3.95 3.18 1.63
N LYS A 30 -3.77 2.82 0.36
CA LYS A 30 -4.86 2.83 -0.62
C LYS A 30 -5.89 1.76 -0.31
N THR A 31 -5.48 0.60 0.21
CA THR A 31 -6.41 -0.48 0.58
C THR A 31 -7.20 -0.18 1.84
N VAL A 32 -6.59 0.49 2.82
CA VAL A 32 -7.26 0.93 4.05
C VAL A 32 -8.33 1.96 3.70
N ARG A 33 -7.98 3.04 2.99
CA ARG A 33 -8.94 4.04 2.50
C ARG A 33 -10.07 3.45 1.66
N ALA A 34 -9.76 2.44 0.86
CA ALA A 34 -10.73 1.73 0.03
C ALA A 34 -11.72 0.85 0.82
N LYS A 35 -11.45 0.58 2.10
CA LYS A 35 -12.21 -0.29 3.00
C LYS A 35 -12.76 0.46 4.21
N GLU A 36 -12.46 1.75 4.38
CA GLU A 36 -12.98 2.60 5.46
C GLU A 36 -14.51 2.63 5.49
N HIS A 37 -15.15 2.56 4.32
CA HIS A 37 -16.60 2.49 4.19
C HIS A 37 -17.02 1.22 3.46
N TYR A 38 -18.20 0.72 3.80
CA TYR A 38 -18.81 -0.40 3.07
C TYR A 38 -19.09 0.01 1.62
N GLU A 39 -18.54 -0.76 0.69
CA GLU A 39 -18.78 -0.63 -0.74
C GLU A 39 -19.61 -1.83 -1.19
N LYS A 40 -20.78 -1.57 -1.79
CA LYS A 40 -21.62 -2.63 -2.39
C LYS A 40 -20.79 -3.47 -3.37
N PRO A 41 -21.05 -4.79 -3.48
CA PRO A 41 -20.26 -5.68 -4.33
C PRO A 41 -20.26 -5.27 -5.82
N SER A 42 -21.35 -4.67 -6.32
CA SER A 42 -21.44 -4.10 -7.67
C SER A 42 -20.47 -2.95 -7.89
N GLU A 43 -20.44 -1.99 -6.97
CA GLU A 43 -19.53 -0.83 -7.01
C GLU A 43 -18.07 -1.26 -6.91
N ARG A 44 -17.79 -2.27 -6.07
CA ARG A 44 -16.44 -2.86 -5.98
C ARG A 44 -15.98 -3.46 -7.30
N LYS A 45 -16.86 -4.16 -8.03
CA LYS A 45 -16.56 -4.70 -9.37
C LYS A 45 -16.29 -3.57 -10.38
N LYS A 46 -17.15 -2.54 -10.39
CA LYS A 46 -17.03 -1.37 -11.26
C LYS A 46 -15.72 -0.60 -11.02
N ARG A 47 -15.36 -0.37 -9.75
CA ARG A 47 -14.10 0.28 -9.35
C ARG A 47 -12.86 -0.52 -9.79
N LYS A 48 -12.88 -1.85 -9.64
CA LYS A 48 -11.79 -2.72 -10.11
C LYS A 48 -11.62 -2.64 -11.63
N ALA A 49 -12.72 -2.72 -12.39
CA ALA A 49 -12.69 -2.61 -13.85
C ALA A 49 -12.15 -1.25 -14.31
N LYS A 50 -12.61 -0.14 -13.69
CA LYS A 50 -12.11 1.21 -14.00
C LYS A 50 -10.61 1.37 -13.72
N ARG A 51 -10.09 0.79 -12.63
CA ARG A 51 -8.66 0.82 -12.31
C ARG A 51 -7.81 0.01 -13.30
N ALA A 52 -8.32 -1.12 -13.78
CA ALA A 52 -7.62 -1.94 -14.77
C ALA A 52 -7.57 -1.29 -16.16
N LYS A 53 -8.57 -0.46 -16.51
CA LYS A 53 -8.67 0.21 -17.81
C LYS A 53 -7.82 1.49 -17.93
N ILE A 54 -7.28 1.99 -16.82
CA ILE A 54 -6.46 3.22 -16.74
C ILE A 54 -4.95 2.87 -16.66
N LEU A 55 -4.61 1.59 -16.55
CA LEU A 55 -3.26 1.05 -16.76
C LEU A 55 -3.08 0.70 -18.24
#